data_AF-A0A0G0QE42-F1
#
_entry.id   AF-A0A0G0QE42-F1
#
_cell.length_a   1.000
_cell.length_b   1.000
_cell.length_c   1.000
_cell.angle_alpha   90.00
_cell.angle_beta   90.00
_cell.angle_gamma   90.00
#
_symmetry.space_group_name_H-M   'P 1'
#
loop_
_entity.id
_entity.type
_entity.pdbx_description
1 polymer ?
#
loop_
_entity_poly.entity_id
_entity_poly.type
_entity_poly.pdbx_seq_one_letter_code
_entity_poly.pdbx_strand_id
1 'polypeptide(L)'
;MSKKCPQCNIYFDGHPNRKYCTIECRRKFYEEECSICHKIKMPGSKQNGIIVCAECFRKNKKEICVECGNDRPVHCRMEDGTSLCNQCYRENNKKICDKCKKLSVITINKNNMRLCCNCYKKKENCIKCGKLGVVGKRNSDGTSICDYCNRKDKKEICLQCNKLKMVHSRFDGNSICANCLRKHKKEKCYLCKENKSVSSRDNGKPVCDNCQRKRQIISCYICEKEKQRHRNINGNPICTNCSQFYKKSGYNLELTKEIIKNNKYFHHLIFEKEFKEIFDSEISFARLLIEGIILNNVENSFLRYDYFSKNRKIAVEINEPVHYDKKLFNSRYETKNKNFDDYVRDFKTKLLVANQNNFKVIIINIQYRMTAEELIKLYRDKLSEYLYLATTSN
;
A
#
# COMPACT_ATOMS: atom_id res chain seq x y z
N MET A 1 -14.22 -35.67 38.26
CA MET A 1 -12.93 -35.66 38.99
C MET A 1 -12.44 -34.23 39.08
N SER A 2 -12.48 -33.66 40.29
CA SER A 2 -11.95 -32.33 40.55
C SER A 2 -10.42 -32.33 40.38
N LYS A 3 -9.87 -31.28 39.78
CA LYS A 3 -8.42 -31.13 39.56
C LYS A 3 -7.86 -30.01 40.41
N LYS A 4 -6.67 -30.20 40.99
CA LYS A 4 -5.97 -29.16 41.74
C LYS A 4 -5.20 -28.25 40.79
N CYS A 5 -5.44 -26.94 40.86
CA CYS A 5 -4.71 -25.95 40.08
C CYS A 5 -3.26 -25.82 40.60
N PRO A 6 -2.22 -25.96 39.76
CA PRO A 6 -0.83 -25.91 40.24
C PRO A 6 -0.37 -24.50 40.65
N GLN A 7 -1.10 -23.45 40.26
CA GLN A 7 -0.75 -22.07 40.60
C GLN A 7 -1.31 -21.62 41.95
N CYS A 8 -2.54 -22.01 42.27
CA CYS A 8 -3.24 -21.52 43.47
C CYS A 8 -3.72 -22.64 44.39
N ASN A 9 -3.44 -23.90 44.05
CA ASN A 9 -3.83 -25.09 44.81
C ASN A 9 -5.34 -25.31 45.03
N ILE A 10 -6.20 -24.55 44.34
CA ILE A 10 -7.67 -24.71 44.42
C ILE A 10 -8.13 -25.85 43.51
N TYR A 11 -9.04 -26.68 44.01
CA TYR A 11 -9.74 -27.69 43.22
C TYR A 11 -10.80 -27.05 42.33
N PHE A 12 -10.86 -27.45 41.06
CA PHE A 12 -11.85 -26.96 40.11
C PHE A 12 -12.37 -28.08 39.22
N ASP A 13 -13.64 -27.95 38.84
CA ASP A 13 -14.25 -28.76 37.81
C ASP A 13 -14.10 -28.04 36.48
N GLY A 14 -13.41 -28.68 35.54
CA GLY A 14 -13.13 -28.10 34.24
C GLY A 14 -12.95 -29.17 33.18
N HIS A 15 -12.95 -28.73 31.92
CA HIS A 15 -12.68 -29.61 30.79
C HIS A 15 -11.46 -30.51 31.07
N PRO A 16 -11.47 -31.79 30.70
CA PRO A 16 -10.39 -32.73 31.04
C PRO A 16 -8.98 -32.25 30.65
N ASN A 17 -8.86 -31.36 29.67
CA ASN A 17 -7.59 -30.77 29.21
C ASN A 17 -7.20 -29.45 29.89
N ARG A 18 -8.04 -28.92 30.80
CA ARG A 18 -7.79 -27.65 31.50
C ARG A 18 -6.91 -27.91 32.72
N LYS A 19 -5.70 -27.34 32.72
CA LYS A 19 -4.72 -27.45 33.82
C LYS A 19 -4.85 -26.37 34.91
N TYR A 20 -5.57 -25.28 34.66
CA TYR A 20 -5.64 -24.11 35.56
C TYR A 20 -7.09 -23.69 35.80
N CYS A 21 -7.41 -23.32 37.04
CA CYS A 21 -8.77 -22.90 37.42
C CYS A 21 -9.20 -21.61 36.69
N THR A 22 -8.29 -20.64 36.51
CA THR A 22 -8.57 -19.38 35.81
C THR A 22 -7.52 -19.05 34.75
N ILE A 23 -7.85 -18.09 33.87
CA ILE A 23 -6.91 -17.54 32.89
C ILE A 23 -5.80 -16.77 33.61
N GLU A 24 -6.07 -16.04 34.71
CA GLU A 24 -5.01 -15.42 35.51
C GLU A 24 -4.05 -16.45 36.09
N CYS A 25 -4.55 -17.57 36.64
CA CYS A 25 -3.69 -18.61 37.20
C CYS A 25 -2.78 -19.21 36.14
N ARG A 26 -3.31 -19.45 34.94
CA ARG A 26 -2.49 -19.88 33.79
C ARG A 26 -1.43 -18.84 33.43
N ARG A 27 -1.78 -17.55 33.40
CA ARG A 27 -0.83 -16.48 33.05
C ARG A 27 0.29 -16.36 34.07
N LYS A 28 -0.05 -16.28 35.36
CA LYS A 28 0.92 -16.16 36.45
C LYS A 28 1.89 -17.34 36.48
N PHE A 29 1.42 -18.55 36.19
CA PHE A 29 2.27 -19.74 36.21
C PHE A 29 3.33 -19.74 35.09
N TYR A 30 3.03 -19.15 33.93
CA TYR A 30 3.90 -19.18 32.75
C TYR A 30 4.57 -17.84 32.46
N GLU A 31 4.42 -16.85 33.31
CA GLU A 31 4.99 -15.53 33.08
C GLU A 31 6.49 -15.55 33.36
N GLU A 32 7.28 -15.28 32.33
CA GLU A 32 8.73 -15.29 32.38
C GLU A 32 9.29 -14.02 31.74
N GLU A 33 10.52 -13.66 32.07
CA GLU A 33 11.16 -12.47 31.51
C GLU A 33 11.51 -12.68 30.04
N CYS A 34 11.03 -11.79 29.18
CA CYS A 34 11.34 -11.82 27.76
C CYS A 34 12.74 -11.25 27.48
N SER A 35 13.66 -12.04 26.93
CA SER A 35 15.06 -11.68 26.61
C SER A 35 15.23 -10.48 25.67
N ILE A 36 14.17 -10.03 24.99
CA ILE A 36 14.20 -8.89 24.05
C ILE A 36 13.67 -7.60 24.67
N CYS A 37 12.66 -7.67 25.54
CA CYS A 37 12.01 -6.46 26.07
C CYS A 37 12.03 -6.38 27.59
N HIS A 38 12.60 -7.38 28.27
CA HIS A 38 12.78 -7.46 29.72
C HIS A 38 11.48 -7.32 30.52
N LYS A 39 10.34 -7.64 29.90
CA LYS A 39 9.03 -7.64 30.55
C LYS A 39 8.62 -9.05 30.87
N ILE A 40 8.13 -9.26 32.08
CA ILE A 40 7.45 -10.48 32.51
C ILE A 40 6.15 -10.61 31.71
N LYS A 41 6.11 -11.60 30.82
CA LYS A 41 4.98 -11.86 29.92
C LYS A 41 4.88 -13.36 29.64
N MET A 42 3.73 -13.77 29.15
CA MET A 42 3.57 -15.14 28.63
C MET A 42 4.53 -15.38 27.43
N PRO A 43 5.36 -16.43 27.47
CA PRO A 43 6.34 -16.75 26.44
C PRO A 43 5.63 -17.10 25.13
N GLY A 44 6.15 -16.56 24.03
CA GLY A 44 5.70 -16.90 22.68
C GLY A 44 6.60 -17.91 21.98
N SER A 45 7.87 -17.96 22.37
CA SER A 45 8.85 -18.97 21.97
C SER A 45 9.84 -19.20 23.11
N LYS A 46 10.26 -20.45 23.26
CA LYS A 46 11.38 -20.86 24.12
C LYS A 46 12.28 -21.77 23.30
N GLN A 47 13.47 -21.31 22.95
CA GLN A 47 14.45 -22.10 22.21
C GLN A 47 15.83 -21.83 22.80
N ASN A 48 16.58 -22.89 23.13
CA ASN A 48 17.93 -22.81 23.67
C ASN A 48 18.05 -21.87 24.91
N GLY A 49 17.06 -21.91 25.80
CA GLY A 49 17.01 -21.04 26.99
C GLY A 49 16.62 -19.57 26.71
N ILE A 50 16.51 -19.16 25.45
CA ILE A 50 16.05 -17.81 25.09
C ILE A 50 14.52 -17.77 25.12
N ILE A 51 13.99 -16.89 25.97
CA ILE A 51 12.55 -16.73 26.16
C ILE A 51 12.11 -15.44 25.48
N VAL A 52 11.25 -15.55 24.48
CA VAL A 52 10.75 -14.38 23.75
C VAL A 52 9.23 -14.31 23.90
N CYS A 53 8.70 -13.19 24.41
CA CYS A 53 7.25 -13.00 24.50
C CYS A 53 6.61 -13.02 23.10
N ALA A 54 5.34 -13.40 23.02
CA ALA A 54 4.62 -13.53 21.74
C ALA A 54 4.61 -12.26 20.87
N GLU A 55 4.70 -11.07 21.49
CA GLU A 55 4.76 -9.81 20.75
C GLU A 55 6.13 -9.57 20.13
N CYS A 56 7.21 -9.75 20.91
CA CYS A 56 8.58 -9.63 20.42
C CYS A 56 8.89 -10.73 19.37
N PHE A 57 8.41 -11.94 19.60
CA PHE A 57 8.57 -13.05 18.66
C PHE A 57 7.93 -12.72 17.31
N ARG A 58 6.67 -12.26 17.31
CA ARG A 58 5.98 -11.84 16.07
C ARG A 58 6.63 -10.63 15.39
N LYS A 59 7.23 -9.71 16.15
CA LYS A 59 7.91 -8.53 15.60
C LYS A 59 9.25 -8.87 14.97
N ASN A 60 9.97 -9.85 15.52
CA ASN A 60 11.34 -10.19 15.14
C ASN A 60 11.45 -11.41 14.23
N LYS A 61 10.43 -12.27 14.15
CA LYS A 61 10.35 -13.34 13.15
C LYS A 61 9.94 -12.77 11.79
N LYS A 62 10.85 -12.03 11.17
CA LYS A 62 10.69 -11.55 9.82
C LYS A 62 11.62 -12.31 8.89
N GLU A 63 11.12 -12.60 7.71
CA GLU A 63 11.86 -13.23 6.63
C GLU A 63 11.50 -12.52 5.33
N ILE A 64 12.32 -12.72 4.30
CA ILE A 64 12.01 -12.23 2.96
C ILE A 64 10.80 -13.01 2.44
N CYS A 65 9.70 -12.29 2.25
CA CYS A 65 8.51 -12.87 1.63
C CYS A 65 8.79 -13.17 0.16
N VAL A 66 8.64 -14.43 -0.26
CA VAL A 66 8.97 -14.86 -1.63
C VAL A 66 8.23 -14.07 -2.71
N GLU A 67 6.96 -13.73 -2.47
CA GLU A 67 6.12 -13.00 -3.43
C GLU A 67 6.48 -11.52 -3.59
N CYS A 68 6.82 -10.81 -2.52
CA CYS A 68 7.04 -9.36 -2.59
C CYS A 68 8.48 -8.91 -2.35
N GLY A 69 9.38 -9.82 -1.99
CA GLY A 69 10.79 -9.53 -1.66
C GLY A 69 11.00 -8.61 -0.46
N ASN A 70 9.97 -8.33 0.34
CA ASN A 70 10.11 -7.45 1.51
C ASN A 70 10.33 -8.28 2.77
N ASP A 71 11.19 -7.78 3.67
CA ASP A 71 11.36 -8.30 5.02
C ASP A 71 10.09 -8.05 5.86
N ARG A 72 9.33 -9.11 6.14
CA ARG A 72 8.00 -9.03 6.76
C ARG A 72 7.80 -10.16 7.78
N PRO A 73 6.93 -9.96 8.79
CA PRO A 73 6.53 -11.05 9.67
C PRO A 73 5.94 -12.22 8.85
N VAL A 74 6.47 -13.41 9.09
CA VAL A 74 6.01 -14.64 8.42
C VAL A 74 4.58 -14.95 8.85
N HIS A 75 3.68 -15.10 7.89
CA HIS A 75 2.30 -15.51 8.14
C HIS A 75 2.11 -17.02 7.99
N CYS A 76 2.66 -17.59 6.92
CA CYS A 76 2.69 -19.02 6.67
C CYS A 76 3.95 -19.39 5.87
N ARG A 77 4.25 -20.68 5.79
CA ARG A 77 5.25 -21.25 4.89
C ARG A 77 4.55 -22.05 3.79
N MET A 78 5.13 -22.06 2.59
CA MET A 78 4.72 -22.97 1.51
C MET A 78 5.40 -24.34 1.69
N GLU A 79 5.04 -25.31 0.84
CA GLU A 79 5.55 -26.69 0.90
C GLU A 79 7.07 -26.75 0.72
N ASP A 80 7.64 -25.86 -0.09
CA ASP A 80 9.07 -25.69 -0.29
C ASP A 80 9.80 -24.98 0.88
N GLY A 81 9.09 -24.66 1.96
CA GLY A 81 9.61 -23.98 3.16
C GLY A 81 9.73 -22.45 3.04
N THR A 82 9.48 -21.88 1.86
CA THR A 82 9.57 -20.43 1.64
C THR A 82 8.49 -19.68 2.41
N SER A 83 8.77 -18.42 2.76
CA SER A 83 7.92 -17.62 3.65
C SER A 83 6.97 -16.69 2.87
N LEU A 84 5.72 -16.59 3.34
CA LEU A 84 4.73 -15.63 2.83
C LEU A 84 4.34 -14.64 3.93
N CYS A 85 4.29 -13.36 3.57
CA CYS A 85 3.71 -12.33 4.44
C CYS A 85 2.16 -12.36 4.37
N ASN A 86 1.49 -11.90 5.42
CA ASN A 86 0.01 -11.90 5.49
C ASN A 86 -0.66 -11.12 4.34
N GLN A 87 0.00 -10.12 3.77
CA GLN A 87 -0.54 -9.39 2.62
C GLN A 87 -0.52 -10.24 1.36
N CYS A 88 0.65 -10.76 0.96
CA CYS A 88 0.78 -11.63 -0.21
C CYS A 88 -0.05 -12.90 -0.06
N TYR A 89 -0.04 -13.52 1.12
CA TYR A 89 -0.92 -14.66 1.40
C TYR A 89 -2.39 -14.33 1.13
N ARG A 90 -2.89 -13.16 1.59
CA ARG A 90 -4.28 -12.77 1.35
C ARG A 90 -4.57 -12.50 -0.12
N GLU A 91 -3.63 -11.89 -0.85
CA GLU A 91 -3.77 -11.63 -2.28
C GLU A 91 -3.81 -12.94 -3.07
N ASN A 92 -2.88 -13.86 -2.81
CA ASN A 92 -2.82 -15.18 -3.45
C ASN A 92 -4.02 -16.07 -3.09
N ASN A 93 -4.62 -15.86 -1.93
CA ASN A 93 -5.82 -16.60 -1.49
C ASN A 93 -7.14 -15.88 -1.82
N LYS A 94 -7.13 -14.87 -2.69
CA LYS A 94 -8.37 -14.37 -3.26
C LYS A 94 -8.98 -15.43 -4.17
N LYS A 95 -10.21 -15.84 -3.89
CA LYS A 95 -11.00 -16.71 -4.76
C LYS A 95 -12.38 -16.10 -4.95
N ILE A 96 -13.10 -16.57 -5.96
CA ILE A 96 -14.49 -16.18 -6.16
C ILE A 96 -15.31 -16.74 -4.99
N CYS A 97 -16.03 -15.86 -4.28
CA CYS A 97 -16.95 -16.28 -3.23
C CYS A 97 -18.17 -16.96 -3.86
N ASP A 98 -18.51 -18.18 -3.44
CA ASP A 98 -19.61 -18.94 -4.06
C ASP A 98 -20.97 -18.28 -3.88
N LYS A 99 -21.14 -17.46 -2.83
CA LYS A 99 -22.39 -16.77 -2.52
C LYS A 99 -22.55 -15.42 -3.21
N CYS A 100 -21.54 -14.54 -3.18
CA CYS A 100 -21.66 -13.20 -3.77
C CYS A 100 -20.95 -13.03 -5.12
N LYS A 101 -20.25 -14.07 -5.59
CA LYS A 101 -19.51 -14.11 -6.86
C LYS A 101 -18.42 -13.03 -7.02
N LYS A 102 -18.05 -12.35 -5.94
CA LYS A 102 -16.93 -11.38 -5.93
C LYS A 102 -15.61 -12.06 -5.62
N LEU A 103 -14.55 -11.66 -6.32
CA LEU A 103 -13.17 -12.03 -6.01
C LEU A 103 -12.79 -11.45 -4.63
N SER A 104 -12.55 -12.31 -3.65
CA SER A 104 -12.30 -11.90 -2.26
C SER A 104 -11.49 -12.93 -1.50
N VAL A 105 -10.94 -12.54 -0.34
CA VAL A 105 -10.26 -13.48 0.56
C VAL A 105 -11.32 -14.41 1.17
N ILE A 106 -11.20 -15.70 0.86
CA ILE A 106 -12.11 -16.71 1.43
C ILE A 106 -11.79 -16.87 2.91
N THR A 107 -12.81 -16.72 3.74
CA THR A 107 -12.67 -16.80 5.20
C THR A 107 -12.89 -18.21 5.70
N ILE A 108 -13.79 -18.95 5.06
CA ILE A 108 -14.12 -20.32 5.44
C ILE A 108 -14.67 -21.09 4.24
N ASN A 109 -14.43 -22.40 4.25
CA ASN A 109 -15.14 -23.36 3.41
C ASN A 109 -16.21 -24.04 4.29
N LYS A 110 -17.49 -23.83 3.99
CA LYS A 110 -18.61 -24.41 4.75
C LYS A 110 -19.58 -25.06 3.80
N ASN A 111 -19.94 -26.32 4.04
CA ASN A 111 -20.84 -27.12 3.18
C ASN A 111 -20.36 -27.10 1.71
N ASN A 112 -19.07 -27.33 1.48
CA ASN A 112 -18.42 -27.21 0.17
C ASN A 112 -18.52 -25.84 -0.54
N MET A 113 -18.98 -24.78 0.15
CA MET A 113 -18.98 -23.40 -0.35
C MET A 113 -17.83 -22.58 0.24
N ARG A 114 -17.10 -21.87 -0.63
CA ARG A 114 -16.09 -20.86 -0.33
C ARG A 114 -16.77 -19.54 -0.02
N LEU A 115 -16.76 -19.13 1.23
CA LEU A 115 -17.44 -17.91 1.68
C LEU A 115 -16.44 -16.83 2.09
N CYS A 116 -16.60 -15.63 1.53
CA CYS A 116 -15.89 -14.44 2.01
C CYS A 116 -16.42 -14.01 3.38
N CYS A 117 -15.68 -13.14 4.08
CA CYS A 117 -16.03 -12.71 5.44
C CYS A 117 -17.43 -12.08 5.55
N ASN A 118 -17.90 -11.41 4.49
CA ASN A 118 -19.21 -10.76 4.46
C ASN A 118 -20.36 -11.75 4.20
N CYS A 119 -20.09 -12.85 3.50
CA CYS A 119 -21.06 -13.89 3.18
C CYS A 119 -21.17 -14.95 4.26
N TYR A 120 -20.05 -15.22 4.96
CA TYR A 120 -20.01 -16.14 6.09
C TYR A 120 -20.72 -15.59 7.33
N LYS A 121 -20.54 -14.30 7.64
CA LYS A 121 -21.14 -13.70 8.84
C LYS A 121 -22.66 -13.74 8.75
N LYS A 122 -23.30 -14.24 9.82
CA LYS A 122 -24.75 -14.28 9.94
C LYS A 122 -25.31 -12.85 9.88
N LYS A 123 -26.34 -12.66 9.04
CA LYS A 123 -27.10 -11.42 8.95
C LYS A 123 -28.49 -11.64 9.51
N GLU A 124 -28.93 -10.71 10.33
CA GLU A 124 -30.26 -10.72 10.96
C GLU A 124 -30.80 -9.29 11.02
N ASN A 125 -32.11 -9.15 11.20
CA ASN A 125 -32.71 -7.84 11.39
C ASN A 125 -32.24 -7.28 12.73
N CYS A 126 -31.67 -6.07 12.67
CA CYS A 126 -31.21 -5.38 13.85
C CYS A 126 -32.41 -4.84 14.64
N ILE A 127 -32.53 -5.21 15.92
CA ILE A 127 -33.62 -4.70 16.77
C ILE A 127 -33.60 -3.17 16.90
N LYS A 128 -32.43 -2.54 16.76
CA LYS A 128 -32.27 -1.08 16.92
C LYS A 128 -32.59 -0.27 15.67
N CYS A 129 -32.35 -0.80 14.48
CA CYS A 129 -32.52 -0.02 13.23
C CYS A 129 -33.41 -0.69 12.19
N GLY A 130 -33.95 -1.88 12.48
CA GLY A 130 -34.79 -2.67 11.58
C GLY A 130 -34.07 -3.28 10.38
N LYS A 131 -32.89 -2.79 10.01
CA LYS A 131 -32.17 -3.22 8.81
C LYS A 131 -31.48 -4.57 8.99
N LEU A 132 -31.53 -5.40 7.94
CA LEU A 132 -30.76 -6.63 7.83
C LEU A 132 -29.25 -6.32 7.80
N GLY A 133 -28.51 -6.79 8.80
CA GLY A 133 -27.10 -6.49 8.94
C GLY A 133 -26.30 -7.60 9.62
N VAL A 134 -24.97 -7.54 9.51
CA VAL A 134 -24.07 -8.47 10.22
C VAL A 134 -24.27 -8.34 11.72
N VAL A 135 -24.56 -9.45 12.41
CA VAL A 135 -24.75 -9.46 13.86
C VAL A 135 -23.44 -9.06 14.56
N GLY A 136 -23.45 -7.96 15.30
CA GLY A 136 -22.30 -7.46 16.05
C GLY A 136 -22.35 -7.79 17.54
N LYS A 137 -23.56 -7.88 18.11
CA LYS A 137 -23.83 -8.30 19.50
C LYS A 137 -25.22 -8.93 19.56
N ARG A 138 -25.42 -9.85 20.52
CA ARG A 138 -26.75 -10.29 20.95
C ARG A 138 -27.05 -9.79 22.35
N ASN A 139 -28.32 -9.50 22.59
CA ASN A 139 -28.85 -9.24 23.94
C ASN A 139 -29.11 -10.57 24.67
N SER A 140 -29.41 -10.50 25.96
CA SER A 140 -29.71 -11.67 26.81
C SER A 140 -30.96 -12.43 26.35
N ASP A 141 -31.92 -11.73 25.75
CA ASP A 141 -33.14 -12.29 25.12
C ASP A 141 -32.88 -12.92 23.74
N GLY A 142 -31.64 -12.93 23.25
CA GLY A 142 -31.25 -13.48 21.95
C GLY A 142 -31.41 -12.52 20.76
N THR A 143 -32.02 -11.35 20.95
CA THR A 143 -32.22 -10.36 19.88
C THR A 143 -30.88 -9.85 19.33
N SER A 144 -30.86 -9.57 18.03
CA SER A 144 -29.64 -9.23 17.30
C SER A 144 -29.47 -7.72 17.17
N ILE A 145 -28.26 -7.21 17.45
CA ILE A 145 -27.86 -5.84 17.15
C ILE A 145 -26.79 -5.90 16.06
N CYS A 146 -27.01 -5.21 14.94
CA CYS A 146 -26.03 -5.18 13.86
C CYS A 146 -24.73 -4.48 14.29
N ASP A 147 -23.61 -4.84 13.64
CA ASP A 147 -22.28 -4.31 13.95
C ASP A 147 -22.22 -2.77 13.90
N TYR A 148 -22.99 -2.14 13.00
CA TYR A 148 -23.10 -0.69 12.94
C TYR A 148 -23.74 -0.09 14.20
N CYS A 149 -24.92 -0.55 14.59
CA CYS A 149 -25.61 -0.07 15.79
C CYS A 149 -24.79 -0.36 17.05
N ASN A 150 -24.24 -1.58 17.16
CA ASN A 150 -23.36 -1.97 18.28
C ASN A 150 -22.12 -1.05 18.40
N ARG A 151 -21.52 -0.64 17.29
CA ARG A 151 -20.40 0.34 17.31
C ARG A 151 -20.87 1.75 17.64
N LYS A 152 -22.07 2.15 17.21
CA LYS A 152 -22.65 3.47 17.52
C LYS A 152 -22.94 3.60 19.02
N ASP A 153 -23.40 2.54 19.67
CA ASP A 153 -23.67 2.50 21.11
C ASP A 153 -22.41 2.57 21.97
N LYS A 154 -21.25 2.20 21.42
CA LYS A 154 -19.94 2.29 22.10
C LYS A 154 -19.32 3.69 22.01
N LYS A 155 -20.11 4.70 21.69
CA LYS A 155 -19.66 6.09 21.69
C LYS A 155 -20.03 6.72 23.02
N GLU A 156 -19.05 7.33 23.67
CA GLU A 156 -19.23 8.10 24.89
C GLU A 156 -18.56 9.47 24.71
N ILE A 157 -18.91 10.41 25.59
CA ILE A 157 -18.24 11.71 25.64
C ILE A 157 -16.80 11.46 26.09
N CYS A 158 -15.84 11.80 25.23
CA CYS A 158 -14.43 11.67 25.57
C CYS A 158 -14.06 12.72 26.61
N LEU A 159 -13.53 12.30 27.77
CA LEU A 159 -13.10 13.16 28.88
C LEU A 159 -12.22 14.33 28.41
N GLN A 160 -11.29 14.08 27.49
CA GLN A 160 -10.28 15.06 27.12
C GLN A 160 -10.73 16.08 26.07
N CYS A 161 -11.59 15.68 25.12
CA CYS A 161 -12.00 16.60 24.03
C CYS A 161 -13.48 16.93 24.05
N ASN A 162 -14.22 16.40 25.01
CA ASN A 162 -15.66 16.57 25.20
C ASN A 162 -16.51 16.29 23.95
N LYS A 163 -16.04 15.41 23.05
CA LYS A 163 -16.75 15.01 21.83
C LYS A 163 -17.22 13.57 21.95
N LEU A 164 -18.43 13.29 21.44
CA LEU A 164 -18.97 11.95 21.32
C LEU A 164 -18.13 11.11 20.35
N LYS A 165 -17.34 10.18 20.87
CA LYS A 165 -16.37 9.38 20.11
C LYS A 165 -16.40 7.93 20.58
N MET A 166 -15.90 7.02 19.73
CA MET A 166 -15.72 5.63 20.11
C MET A 166 -14.72 5.52 21.26
N VAL A 167 -15.11 4.83 22.33
CA VAL A 167 -14.25 4.61 23.49
C VAL A 167 -13.09 3.71 23.08
N HIS A 168 -11.87 4.17 23.36
CA HIS A 168 -10.66 3.40 23.05
C HIS A 168 -9.96 2.89 24.32
N SER A 169 -9.97 3.69 25.39
CA SER A 169 -9.50 3.32 26.71
C SER A 169 -10.37 4.01 27.76
N ARG A 170 -10.34 3.51 29.00
CA ARG A 170 -10.88 4.22 30.17
C ARG A 170 -9.75 4.65 31.09
N PHE A 171 -9.90 5.79 31.76
CA PHE A 171 -9.02 6.28 32.82
C PHE A 171 -9.93 6.72 33.96
N ASP A 172 -9.80 6.08 35.13
CA ASP A 172 -10.67 6.30 36.29
C ASP A 172 -12.17 6.24 35.92
N GLY A 173 -12.56 5.20 35.18
CA GLY A 173 -13.93 5.00 34.68
C GLY A 173 -14.32 5.86 33.47
N ASN A 174 -13.66 6.99 33.27
CA ASN A 174 -13.99 7.96 32.22
C ASN A 174 -13.49 7.52 30.84
N SER A 175 -14.26 7.84 29.79
CA SER A 175 -13.98 7.42 28.43
C SER A 175 -12.93 8.29 27.75
N ILE A 176 -11.94 7.68 27.08
CA ILE A 176 -10.93 8.39 26.28
C ILE A 176 -10.93 7.86 24.84
N CYS A 177 -11.08 8.78 23.87
CA CYS A 177 -11.00 8.44 22.45
C CYS A 177 -9.56 8.20 22.00
N ALA A 178 -9.36 7.43 20.93
CA ALA A 178 -8.03 7.06 20.44
C ALA A 178 -7.11 8.25 20.13
N ASN A 179 -7.66 9.38 19.67
CA ASN A 179 -6.88 10.58 19.36
C ASN A 179 -6.39 11.27 20.65
N CYS A 180 -7.26 11.40 21.65
CA CYS A 180 -6.88 11.97 22.94
C CYS A 180 -5.94 11.06 23.71
N LEU A 181 -6.14 9.74 23.67
CA LEU A 181 -5.21 8.78 24.29
C LEU A 181 -3.79 8.94 23.73
N ARG A 182 -3.66 9.12 22.41
CA ARG A 182 -2.36 9.34 21.75
C ARG A 182 -1.72 10.67 22.16
N LYS A 183 -2.53 11.69 22.44
CA LYS A 183 -2.07 13.00 22.92
C LYS A 183 -1.72 13.01 24.42
N HIS A 184 -2.32 12.13 25.21
CA HIS A 184 -2.07 12.01 26.65
C HIS A 184 -0.72 11.39 26.99
N LYS A 185 -0.22 10.45 26.17
CA LYS A 185 1.12 9.87 26.34
C LYS A 185 2.21 10.75 25.73
N LYS A 186 2.35 11.98 26.22
CA LYS A 186 3.47 12.86 25.89
C LYS A 186 4.56 12.68 26.94
N GLU A 187 5.76 12.37 26.48
CA GLU A 187 6.97 12.40 27.32
C GLU A 187 7.97 13.35 26.65
N LYS A 188 8.92 13.86 27.44
CA LYS A 188 9.98 14.72 26.93
C LYS A 188 10.86 13.91 25.99
N CYS A 189 10.77 14.15 24.68
CA CYS A 189 11.56 13.42 23.72
C CYS A 189 13.05 13.63 24.02
N TYR A 190 13.82 12.56 24.17
CA TYR A 190 15.20 12.72 24.61
C TYR A 190 16.10 13.40 23.55
N LEU A 191 15.67 13.41 22.28
CA LEU A 191 16.37 14.02 21.15
C LEU A 191 16.04 15.50 21.01
N CYS A 192 14.81 15.86 20.62
CA CYS A 192 14.43 17.28 20.44
C CYS A 192 14.04 17.99 21.75
N LYS A 193 14.05 17.30 22.90
CA LYS A 193 13.70 17.83 24.23
C LYS A 193 12.27 18.38 24.39
N GLU A 194 11.45 18.35 23.36
CA GLU A 194 10.03 18.75 23.41
C GLU A 194 9.11 17.63 23.94
N ASN A 195 8.04 18.01 24.64
CA ASN A 195 6.99 17.09 25.10
C ASN A 195 6.09 16.66 23.92
N LYS A 196 6.37 15.47 23.38
CA LYS A 196 5.70 14.90 22.20
C LYS A 196 5.23 13.47 22.47
N SER A 197 4.28 12.99 21.66
CA SER A 197 3.84 11.60 21.74
C SER A 197 5.00 10.65 21.47
N VAL A 198 5.19 9.67 22.36
CA VAL A 198 6.26 8.68 22.22
C VAL A 198 5.91 7.70 21.10
N SER A 199 6.76 7.64 20.08
CA SER A 199 6.60 6.72 18.94
C SER A 199 7.47 5.47 19.09
N SER A 200 8.65 5.63 19.67
CA SER A 200 9.58 4.54 19.98
C SER A 200 10.37 4.86 21.25
N ARG A 201 11.11 3.87 21.75
CA ARG A 201 12.09 4.07 22.83
C ARG A 201 13.44 3.59 22.34
N ASP A 202 14.48 4.33 22.68
CA ASP A 202 15.87 4.01 22.36
C ASP A 202 16.63 3.92 23.68
N ASN A 203 17.13 2.73 24.01
CA ASN A 203 17.68 2.40 25.34
C ASN A 203 16.75 2.87 26.48
N GLY A 204 15.44 2.60 26.33
CA GLY A 204 14.40 3.01 27.28
C GLY A 204 13.96 4.48 27.20
N LYS A 205 14.73 5.37 26.56
CA LYS A 205 14.44 6.80 26.47
C LYS A 205 13.39 7.11 25.39
N PRO A 206 12.40 7.98 25.65
CA PRO A 206 11.29 8.24 24.72
C PRO A 206 11.74 9.04 23.48
N VAL A 207 11.36 8.56 22.30
CA VAL A 207 11.61 9.21 21.01
C VAL A 207 10.29 9.58 20.34
N CYS A 208 10.15 10.84 19.95
CA CYS A 208 8.99 11.29 19.20
C CYS A 208 9.07 10.84 17.73
N ASP A 209 7.91 10.71 17.10
CA ASP A 209 7.76 10.28 15.69
C ASP A 209 8.62 11.11 14.72
N ASN A 210 8.71 12.44 14.90
CA ASN A 210 9.54 13.29 14.04
C ASN A 210 11.04 13.02 14.20
N CYS A 211 11.55 12.90 15.44
CA CYS A 211 12.96 12.60 15.64
C CYS A 211 13.31 11.17 15.21
N GLN A 212 12.38 10.23 15.41
CA GLN A 212 12.52 8.87 14.90
C GLN A 212 12.65 8.86 13.37
N ARG A 213 11.83 9.64 12.66
CA ARG A 213 11.91 9.76 11.18
C ARG A 213 13.18 10.47 10.72
N LYS A 214 13.59 11.55 11.39
CA LYS A 214 14.81 12.29 11.04
C LYS A 214 16.09 11.46 11.20
N ARG A 215 16.12 10.53 12.15
CA ARG A 215 17.23 9.59 12.34
C ARG A 215 17.39 8.56 11.21
N GLN A 216 16.41 8.43 10.32
CA GLN A 216 16.42 7.46 9.23
C GLN A 216 16.73 8.13 7.89
N ILE A 217 17.50 9.22 7.87
CA ILE A 217 18.10 9.70 6.63
C ILE A 217 19.17 8.69 6.22
N ILE A 218 18.82 7.88 5.24
CA ILE A 218 19.69 6.86 4.65
C ILE A 218 19.72 7.11 3.15
N SER A 219 20.81 6.77 2.47
CA SER A 219 20.86 6.82 1.01
C SER A 219 19.94 5.75 0.40
N CYS A 220 19.08 6.16 -0.53
CA CYS A 220 18.23 5.23 -1.27
C CYS A 220 19.09 4.39 -2.21
N TYR A 221 19.03 3.06 -2.12
CA TYR A 221 19.80 2.16 -2.98
C TYR A 221 19.57 2.38 -4.49
N ILE A 222 18.32 2.70 -4.87
CA ILE A 222 17.91 2.85 -6.29
C ILE A 222 18.27 4.22 -6.86
N CYS A 223 17.99 5.31 -6.13
CA CYS A 223 18.18 6.67 -6.66
C CYS A 223 19.35 7.42 -6.04
N GLU A 224 20.04 6.80 -5.09
CA GLU A 224 21.25 7.29 -4.40
C GLU A 224 21.07 8.63 -3.64
N LYS A 225 19.82 9.11 -3.56
CA LYS A 225 19.47 10.31 -2.80
C LYS A 225 19.18 9.96 -1.35
N GLU A 226 19.66 10.83 -0.46
CA GLU A 226 19.29 10.79 0.95
C GLU A 226 17.79 11.06 1.12
N LYS A 227 17.09 10.14 1.79
CA LYS A 227 15.65 10.27 2.07
C LYS A 227 15.36 9.84 3.51
N GLN A 228 14.29 10.39 4.07
CA GLN A 228 13.86 10.12 5.45
C GLN A 228 12.99 8.85 5.61
N ARG A 229 12.50 8.29 4.50
CA ARG A 229 11.54 7.18 4.52
C ARG A 229 11.93 6.10 3.53
N HIS A 230 12.30 4.95 4.08
CA HIS A 230 12.73 3.79 3.31
C HIS A 230 11.89 2.56 3.62
N ARG A 231 11.89 1.65 2.65
CA ARG A 231 11.51 0.26 2.83
C ARG A 231 12.74 -0.57 2.57
N ASN A 232 12.99 -1.55 3.43
CA ASN A 232 14.03 -2.53 3.19
C ASN A 232 13.47 -3.61 2.26
N ILE A 233 14.07 -3.72 1.07
CA ILE A 233 13.78 -4.78 0.10
C ILE A 233 15.10 -5.52 -0.10
N ASN A 234 15.14 -6.81 0.24
CA ASN A 234 16.36 -7.62 0.21
C ASN A 234 17.57 -6.95 0.91
N GLY A 235 17.36 -6.35 2.09
CA GLY A 235 18.42 -5.65 2.84
C GLY A 235 18.75 -4.24 2.34
N ASN A 236 18.27 -3.83 1.16
CA ASN A 236 18.56 -2.53 0.59
C ASN A 236 17.53 -1.46 1.03
N PRO A 237 17.97 -0.31 1.55
CA PRO A 237 17.07 0.79 1.92
C PRO A 237 16.60 1.53 0.66
N ILE A 238 15.30 1.48 0.37
CA ILE A 238 14.73 2.08 -0.84
C ILE A 238 13.67 3.11 -0.48
N CYS A 239 13.79 4.31 -1.03
CA CYS A 239 12.83 5.38 -0.75
C CYS A 239 11.42 5.04 -1.22
N THR A 240 10.42 5.70 -0.66
CA THR A 240 9.00 5.41 -0.94
C THR A 240 8.66 5.46 -2.44
N ASN A 241 9.19 6.44 -3.18
CA ASN A 241 8.93 6.60 -4.61
C ASN A 241 9.54 5.45 -5.43
N CYS A 242 10.82 5.14 -5.20
CA CYS A 242 11.49 4.04 -5.89
C CYS A 242 10.88 2.68 -5.54
N SER A 243 10.44 2.48 -4.28
CA SER A 243 9.75 1.24 -3.88
C SER A 243 8.38 1.10 -4.56
N GLN A 244 7.64 2.19 -4.76
CA GLN A 244 6.39 2.15 -5.51
C GLN A 244 6.62 1.79 -6.97
N PHE A 245 7.63 2.39 -7.61
CA PHE A 245 8.00 2.07 -8.99
C PHE A 245 8.41 0.62 -9.14
N TYR A 246 9.36 0.14 -8.32
CA TYR A 246 9.80 -1.26 -8.28
C TYR A 246 8.62 -2.25 -8.22
N LYS A 247 7.64 -1.98 -7.34
CA LYS A 247 6.46 -2.83 -7.19
C LYS A 247 5.54 -2.86 -8.41
N LYS A 248 5.42 -1.74 -9.11
CA LYS A 248 4.56 -1.63 -10.29
C LYS A 248 5.24 -2.19 -11.54
N SER A 249 6.53 -1.93 -11.69
CA SER A 249 7.29 -2.38 -12.87
C SER A 249 7.50 -3.90 -12.87
N GLY A 250 7.63 -4.52 -11.70
CA GLY A 250 7.99 -5.93 -11.58
C GLY A 250 9.34 -6.26 -12.21
N TYR A 251 10.23 -5.26 -12.34
CA TYR A 251 11.62 -5.47 -12.69
C TYR A 251 12.42 -5.90 -11.46
N ASN A 252 13.56 -6.55 -11.67
CA ASN A 252 14.50 -6.79 -10.58
C ASN A 252 15.12 -5.46 -10.07
N LEU A 253 15.79 -5.53 -8.93
CA LEU A 253 16.27 -4.34 -8.23
C LEU A 253 17.36 -3.57 -9.00
N GLU A 254 18.30 -4.29 -9.63
CA GLU A 254 19.38 -3.70 -10.44
C GLU A 254 18.85 -2.98 -11.67
N LEU A 255 17.97 -3.65 -12.44
CA LEU A 255 17.37 -3.05 -13.62
C LEU A 255 16.54 -1.81 -13.25
N THR A 256 15.84 -1.87 -12.12
CA THR A 256 15.10 -0.70 -11.60
C THR A 256 16.04 0.47 -11.27
N LYS A 257 17.21 0.18 -10.69
CA LYS A 257 18.25 1.16 -10.38
C LYS A 257 18.82 1.79 -11.64
N GLU A 258 19.21 0.98 -12.63
CA GLU A 258 19.72 1.44 -13.92
C GLU A 258 18.71 2.35 -14.62
N ILE A 259 17.44 1.92 -14.68
CA ILE A 259 16.35 2.69 -15.26
C ILE A 259 16.20 4.06 -14.58
N ILE A 260 16.16 4.10 -13.24
CA ILE A 260 15.94 5.34 -12.50
C ILE A 260 17.17 6.26 -12.55
N LYS A 261 18.38 5.70 -12.57
CA LYS A 261 19.62 6.45 -12.72
C LYS A 261 19.67 7.18 -14.07
N ASN A 262 19.22 6.52 -15.13
CA ASN A 262 19.25 7.04 -16.49
C ASN A 262 18.02 7.92 -16.85
N ASN A 263 16.99 7.96 -16.00
CA ASN A 263 15.75 8.69 -16.30
C ASN A 263 15.34 9.63 -15.15
N LYS A 264 15.45 10.93 -15.41
CA LYS A 264 15.03 12.00 -14.47
C LYS A 264 13.53 11.96 -14.15
N TYR A 265 12.71 11.37 -15.03
CA TYR A 265 11.24 11.31 -14.94
C TYR A 265 10.69 9.89 -15.17
N PHE A 266 11.14 8.90 -14.39
CA PHE A 266 10.78 7.47 -14.50
C PHE A 266 9.28 7.12 -14.35
N HIS A 267 8.41 8.06 -13.95
CA HIS A 267 6.96 7.81 -13.88
C HIS A 267 6.33 7.58 -15.27
N HIS A 268 7.03 7.94 -16.34
CA HIS A 268 6.61 7.70 -17.72
C HIS A 268 6.88 6.26 -18.23
N LEU A 269 7.67 5.44 -17.50
CA LEU A 269 8.05 4.09 -17.95
C LEU A 269 7.08 2.97 -17.54
N ILE A 270 6.19 3.24 -16.58
CA ILE A 270 5.20 2.26 -16.08
C ILE A 270 4.25 1.80 -17.22
N PHE A 271 4.04 2.66 -18.21
CA PHE A 271 3.16 2.41 -19.34
C PHE A 271 3.68 1.36 -20.34
N GLU A 272 4.96 0.98 -20.33
CA GLU A 272 5.47 0.05 -21.34
C GLU A 272 5.11 -1.42 -21.05
N LYS A 273 5.02 -1.84 -19.78
CA LYS A 273 4.79 -3.26 -19.43
C LYS A 273 3.33 -3.68 -19.57
N GLU A 274 2.39 -2.82 -19.17
CA GLU A 274 0.94 -3.10 -19.27
C GLU A 274 0.46 -3.23 -20.73
N PHE A 275 1.20 -2.65 -21.68
CA PHE A 275 0.83 -2.66 -23.10
C PHE A 275 1.65 -3.66 -23.94
N LYS A 276 2.67 -4.31 -23.36
CA LYS A 276 3.54 -5.27 -24.08
C LYS A 276 2.85 -6.59 -24.39
N GLU A 277 1.83 -6.97 -23.62
CA GLU A 277 1.11 -8.25 -23.78
C GLU A 277 -0.02 -8.20 -24.84
N ILE A 278 -0.29 -7.04 -25.45
CA ILE A 278 -1.56 -6.84 -26.19
C ILE A 278 -1.37 -6.53 -27.70
N PHE A 279 -0.18 -6.19 -28.24
CA PHE A 279 -0.11 -5.65 -29.62
C PHE A 279 1.04 -6.11 -30.53
N ASP A 280 0.66 -6.52 -31.75
CA ASP A 280 1.57 -6.95 -32.83
C ASP A 280 2.08 -5.83 -33.75
N SER A 281 1.57 -4.58 -33.66
CA SER A 281 2.02 -3.47 -34.53
C SER A 281 2.29 -2.14 -33.79
N GLU A 282 3.11 -1.27 -34.40
CA GLU A 282 3.47 0.07 -33.89
C GLU A 282 2.28 1.03 -33.87
N ILE A 283 1.35 0.89 -34.82
CA ILE A 283 0.18 1.75 -34.99
C ILE A 283 -0.89 1.43 -33.93
N SER A 284 -1.13 0.16 -33.63
CA SER A 284 -2.08 -0.25 -32.58
C SER A 284 -1.65 0.20 -31.19
N PHE A 285 -0.33 0.27 -30.96
CA PHE A 285 0.25 0.76 -29.72
C PHE A 285 0.07 2.28 -29.55
N ALA A 286 0.38 3.06 -30.59
CA ALA A 286 0.18 4.51 -30.58
C ALA A 286 -1.32 4.88 -30.44
N ARG A 287 -2.19 4.13 -31.13
CA ARG A 287 -3.65 4.27 -31.06
C ARG A 287 -4.18 4.12 -29.63
N LEU A 288 -3.81 3.08 -28.90
CA LEU A 288 -4.32 2.86 -27.54
C LEU A 288 -3.69 3.76 -26.48
N LEU A 289 -2.46 4.24 -26.71
CA LEU A 289 -1.86 5.27 -25.87
C LEU A 289 -2.67 6.58 -25.98
N ILE A 290 -3.07 6.94 -27.20
CA ILE A 290 -3.92 8.10 -27.48
C ILE A 290 -5.35 7.88 -26.94
N GLU A 291 -5.97 6.73 -27.19
CA GLU A 291 -7.31 6.39 -26.65
C GLU A 291 -7.30 6.37 -25.11
N GLY A 292 -6.25 5.85 -24.46
CA GLY A 292 -6.10 5.87 -23.01
C GLY A 292 -5.89 7.28 -22.43
N ILE A 293 -5.19 8.16 -23.15
CA ILE A 293 -5.06 9.58 -22.80
C ILE A 293 -6.41 10.30 -22.91
N ILE A 294 -7.18 10.01 -23.97
CA ILE A 294 -8.50 10.60 -24.23
C ILE A 294 -9.56 10.10 -23.22
N LEU A 295 -9.62 8.79 -22.97
CA LEU A 295 -10.64 8.16 -22.10
C LEU A 295 -10.47 8.49 -20.61
N ASN A 296 -9.26 8.82 -20.16
CA ASN A 296 -9.03 9.23 -18.77
C ASN A 296 -9.38 10.70 -18.48
N ASN A 297 -9.89 11.42 -19.48
CA ASN A 297 -10.58 12.70 -19.38
C ASN A 297 -10.03 13.62 -18.26
N VAL A 298 -8.74 13.92 -18.32
CA VAL A 298 -8.15 14.87 -17.39
C VAL A 298 -8.45 16.27 -17.91
N GLU A 299 -9.69 16.73 -17.71
CA GLU A 299 -10.18 18.05 -18.13
C GLU A 299 -9.36 19.23 -17.57
N ASN A 300 -8.31 18.99 -16.77
CA ASN A 300 -7.54 20.05 -16.13
C ASN A 300 -6.02 19.79 -16.02
N SER A 301 -5.40 18.99 -16.89
CA SER A 301 -3.93 18.96 -16.90
C SER A 301 -3.29 18.74 -18.26
N PHE A 302 -2.56 19.77 -18.69
CA PHE A 302 -1.41 19.79 -19.60
C PHE A 302 -0.95 18.39 -20.05
N LEU A 303 -1.19 18.05 -21.30
CA LEU A 303 -0.83 16.75 -21.85
C LEU A 303 0.60 16.84 -22.41
N ARG A 304 1.58 16.51 -21.57
CA ARG A 304 2.93 16.17 -22.03
C ARG A 304 3.17 14.69 -21.75
N TYR A 305 3.25 13.89 -22.80
CA TYR A 305 3.63 12.48 -22.70
C TYR A 305 4.91 12.26 -23.48
N ASP A 306 5.91 11.79 -22.75
CA ASP A 306 7.16 11.32 -23.31
C ASP A 306 7.12 9.81 -23.20
N TYR A 307 7.07 9.11 -24.33
CA TYR A 307 7.06 7.66 -24.35
C TYR A 307 8.30 7.13 -25.09
N PHE A 308 9.01 6.20 -24.45
CA PHE A 308 10.18 5.55 -25.04
C PHE A 308 9.98 4.04 -24.98
N SER A 309 10.02 3.37 -26.14
CA SER A 309 10.11 1.91 -26.19
C SER A 309 11.47 1.48 -26.70
N LYS A 310 12.26 0.87 -25.80
CA LYS A 310 13.60 0.36 -26.13
C LYS A 310 13.55 -0.84 -27.08
N ASN A 311 12.55 -1.71 -26.92
CA ASN A 311 12.42 -2.92 -27.74
C ASN A 311 12.04 -2.61 -29.19
N ARG A 312 11.28 -1.53 -29.42
CA ARG A 312 10.87 -1.10 -30.75
C ARG A 312 11.74 0.03 -31.32
N LYS A 313 12.68 0.56 -30.52
CA LYS A 313 13.47 1.74 -30.87
C LYS A 313 12.60 2.94 -31.28
N ILE A 314 11.57 3.25 -30.50
CA ILE A 314 10.65 4.37 -30.78
C ILE A 314 10.63 5.35 -29.61
N ALA A 315 10.70 6.64 -29.93
CA ALA A 315 10.41 7.74 -29.01
C ALA A 315 9.19 8.52 -29.51
N VAL A 316 8.18 8.75 -28.67
CA VAL A 316 6.99 9.56 -29.01
C VAL A 316 6.96 10.80 -28.11
N GLU A 317 6.93 11.98 -28.72
CA GLU A 317 6.68 13.26 -28.02
C GLU A 317 5.35 13.83 -28.54
N ILE A 318 4.44 14.13 -27.61
CA ILE A 318 3.16 14.79 -27.92
C ILE A 318 3.28 16.27 -27.57
N ASN A 319 3.18 17.14 -28.57
CA ASN A 319 3.33 18.59 -28.41
C ASN A 319 2.00 19.32 -28.58
N GLU A 320 1.70 20.19 -27.62
CA GLU A 320 0.67 21.23 -27.76
C GLU A 320 1.25 22.44 -28.54
N PRO A 321 0.42 23.30 -29.15
CA PRO A 321 0.92 24.43 -29.93
C PRO A 321 1.67 25.48 -29.11
N VAL A 322 1.39 25.57 -27.80
CA VAL A 322 2.21 26.41 -26.89
C VAL A 322 3.67 26.01 -26.89
N HIS A 323 4.01 24.75 -27.21
CA HIS A 323 5.39 24.30 -27.25
C HIS A 323 6.17 24.81 -28.47
N TYR A 324 5.53 25.55 -29.38
CA TYR A 324 6.16 26.16 -30.55
C TYR A 324 6.28 27.69 -30.48
N ASP A 325 5.58 28.33 -29.54
CA ASP A 325 5.62 29.79 -29.38
C ASP A 325 6.16 30.14 -27.98
N LYS A 326 7.31 30.84 -27.95
CA LYS A 326 7.99 31.23 -26.71
C LYS A 326 7.12 32.10 -25.80
N LYS A 327 6.37 33.06 -26.36
CA LYS A 327 5.53 33.98 -25.58
C LYS A 327 4.35 33.22 -24.98
N LEU A 328 3.69 32.40 -25.80
CA LEU A 328 2.55 31.59 -25.37
C LEU A 328 2.95 30.51 -24.36
N PHE A 329 4.10 29.87 -24.55
CA PHE A 329 4.68 28.94 -23.59
C PHE A 329 4.94 29.62 -22.25
N ASN A 330 5.70 30.71 -22.26
CA ASN A 330 6.10 31.40 -21.03
C ASN A 330 4.86 31.92 -20.29
N SER A 331 3.91 32.55 -20.98
CA SER A 331 2.65 33.01 -20.38
C SER A 331 1.84 31.86 -19.76
N ARG A 332 1.77 30.70 -20.44
CA ARG A 332 1.01 29.54 -19.93
C ARG A 332 1.71 28.81 -18.80
N TYR A 333 3.04 28.88 -18.72
CA TYR A 333 3.85 28.11 -17.76
C TYR A 333 4.59 28.95 -16.71
N GLU A 334 4.34 30.27 -16.65
CA GLU A 334 4.94 31.23 -15.73
C GLU A 334 4.78 30.80 -14.27
N THR A 335 3.56 30.40 -13.88
CA THR A 335 3.23 29.93 -12.53
C THR A 335 4.00 28.67 -12.09
N LYS A 336 4.63 27.96 -13.02
CA LYS A 336 5.38 26.73 -12.78
C LYS A 336 6.89 26.92 -12.85
N ASN A 337 7.35 28.17 -13.00
CA ASN A 337 8.77 28.51 -13.14
C ASN A 337 9.46 27.70 -14.26
N LYS A 338 8.74 27.45 -15.36
CA LYS A 338 9.27 26.80 -16.57
C LYS A 338 9.36 27.86 -17.65
N ASN A 339 10.53 27.98 -18.27
CA ASN A 339 10.71 28.83 -19.44
C ASN A 339 10.85 27.96 -20.71
N PHE A 340 10.57 28.57 -21.85
CA PHE A 340 10.65 27.94 -23.15
C PHE A 340 12.05 27.43 -23.49
N ASP A 341 13.10 28.12 -23.04
CA ASP A 341 14.48 27.78 -23.37
C ASP A 341 14.91 26.46 -22.70
N ASP A 342 14.45 26.22 -21.46
CA ASP A 342 14.63 24.95 -20.75
C ASP A 342 13.86 23.81 -21.42
N TYR A 343 12.66 24.09 -21.96
CA TYR A 343 11.90 23.13 -22.75
C TYR A 343 12.65 22.76 -24.04
N VAL A 344 13.14 23.75 -24.80
CA VAL A 344 13.91 23.52 -26.02
C VAL A 344 15.18 22.72 -25.72
N ARG A 345 15.86 23.00 -24.61
CA ARG A 345 17.05 22.25 -24.18
C ARG A 345 16.73 20.79 -23.86
N ASP A 346 15.64 20.54 -23.13
CA ASP A 346 15.14 19.21 -22.81
C ASP A 346 14.76 18.43 -24.09
N PHE A 347 14.01 19.06 -24.99
CA PHE A 347 13.60 18.47 -26.26
C PHE A 347 14.80 18.12 -27.16
N LYS A 348 15.77 19.03 -27.31
CA LYS A 348 17.02 18.76 -28.05
C LYS A 348 17.82 17.61 -27.44
N THR A 349 17.88 17.52 -26.12
CA THR A 349 18.55 16.42 -25.41
C THR A 349 17.90 15.09 -25.75
N LYS A 350 16.57 15.03 -25.77
CA LYS A 350 15.83 13.81 -26.15
C LYS A 350 16.06 13.40 -27.59
N LEU A 351 16.06 14.35 -28.53
CA LEU A 351 16.39 14.08 -29.94
C LEU A 351 17.80 13.53 -30.10
N LEU A 352 18.77 14.09 -29.38
CA LEU A 352 20.15 13.61 -29.38
C LEU A 352 20.24 12.18 -28.83
N VAL A 353 19.58 11.90 -27.70
CA VAL A 353 19.54 10.55 -27.11
C VAL A 353 18.86 9.56 -28.08
N ALA A 354 17.74 9.94 -28.69
CA ALA A 354 17.05 9.11 -29.67
C ALA A 354 17.97 8.80 -30.87
N ASN A 355 18.64 9.81 -31.41
CA ASN A 355 19.56 9.64 -32.53
C ASN A 355 20.76 8.73 -32.18
N GLN A 356 21.39 8.95 -31.02
CA GLN A 356 22.51 8.13 -30.54
C GLN A 356 22.13 6.65 -30.35
N ASN A 357 20.86 6.37 -30.05
CA ASN A 357 20.36 5.01 -29.84
C ASN A 357 19.63 4.45 -31.07
N ASN A 358 19.68 5.16 -32.21
CA ASN A 358 18.98 4.82 -33.44
C ASN A 358 17.47 4.58 -33.21
N PHE A 359 16.83 5.47 -32.44
CA PHE A 359 15.40 5.47 -32.20
C PHE A 359 14.67 6.32 -33.23
N LYS A 360 13.60 5.76 -33.78
CA LYS A 360 12.62 6.49 -34.58
C LYS A 360 11.85 7.45 -33.68
N VAL A 361 11.98 8.74 -33.93
CA VAL A 361 11.24 9.77 -33.19
C VAL A 361 9.94 10.07 -33.92
N ILE A 362 8.81 9.95 -33.22
CA ILE A 362 7.48 10.32 -33.70
C ILE A 362 7.03 11.54 -32.90
N ILE A 363 6.88 12.67 -33.59
CA ILE A 363 6.37 13.90 -32.99
C ILE A 363 4.90 14.03 -33.37
N ILE A 364 4.03 14.05 -32.37
CA ILE A 364 2.59 14.23 -32.57
C ILE A 364 2.23 15.66 -32.19
N ASN A 365 1.91 16.47 -33.19
CA ASN A 365 1.47 17.86 -33.00
C ASN A 365 -0.04 17.90 -32.83
N ILE A 366 -0.49 18.23 -31.62
CA ILE A 366 -1.90 18.50 -31.38
C ILE A 366 -2.09 19.99 -31.67
N GLN A 367 -2.87 20.38 -32.68
CA GLN A 367 -3.23 21.80 -32.88
C GLN A 367 -4.43 22.20 -32.01
N TYR A 368 -4.49 23.47 -31.58
CA TYR A 368 -5.38 23.91 -30.50
C TYR A 368 -6.86 23.87 -30.90
N ARG A 369 -7.68 23.52 -29.89
CA ARG A 369 -9.16 23.45 -29.88
C ARG A 369 -9.77 22.36 -30.74
N MET A 370 -9.23 21.15 -30.62
CA MET A 370 -10.01 19.97 -30.97
C MET A 370 -10.62 19.43 -29.68
N THR A 371 -11.95 19.32 -29.64
CA THR A 371 -12.61 18.45 -28.65
C THR A 371 -12.09 17.02 -28.81
N ALA A 372 -12.28 16.18 -27.80
CA ALA A 372 -11.94 14.76 -27.91
C ALA A 372 -12.53 14.14 -29.19
N GLU A 373 -13.74 14.55 -29.58
CA GLU A 373 -14.43 14.09 -30.79
C GLU A 373 -13.78 14.58 -32.09
N GLU A 374 -13.35 15.85 -32.14
CA GLU A 374 -12.64 16.40 -33.30
C GLU A 374 -11.27 15.73 -33.47
N LEU A 375 -10.54 15.50 -32.37
CA LEU A 375 -9.25 14.81 -32.39
C LEU A 375 -9.42 13.35 -32.87
N ILE A 376 -10.47 12.66 -32.39
CA ILE A 376 -10.82 11.31 -32.85
C ILE A 376 -11.15 11.32 -34.35
N LYS A 377 -11.88 12.33 -34.84
CA LYS A 377 -12.28 12.45 -36.25
C LYS A 377 -11.06 12.68 -37.16
N LEU A 378 -10.21 13.66 -36.85
CA LEU A 378 -8.97 13.93 -37.59
C LEU A 378 -8.08 12.68 -37.65
N TYR A 379 -7.98 11.95 -36.54
CA TYR A 379 -7.18 10.73 -36.47
C TYR A 379 -7.76 9.62 -37.34
N ARG A 380 -9.09 9.42 -37.34
CA ARG A 380 -9.76 8.47 -38.26
C ARG A 380 -9.52 8.83 -39.72
N ASP A 381 -9.70 10.09 -40.09
CA ASP A 381 -9.58 10.57 -41.48
C ASP A 381 -8.14 10.37 -42.00
N LYS A 382 -7.13 10.72 -41.19
CA LYS A 382 -5.71 10.48 -41.50
C LYS A 382 -5.35 8.99 -41.53
N LEU A 383 -5.93 8.16 -40.66
CA LEU A 383 -5.70 6.71 -40.68
C LEU A 383 -6.22 6.04 -41.95
N SER A 384 -7.38 6.47 -42.45
CA SER A 384 -7.90 6.00 -43.75
C SER A 384 -6.98 6.37 -44.90
N GLU A 385 -6.35 7.55 -44.88
CA GLU A 385 -5.37 8.00 -45.88
C GLU A 385 -4.10 7.13 -45.84
N TYR A 386 -3.56 6.82 -44.65
CA TYR A 386 -2.38 5.95 -44.50
C TYR A 386 -2.67 4.47 -44.79
N LEU A 387 -3.85 3.95 -44.43
CA LEU A 387 -4.28 2.59 -44.77
C LEU A 387 -4.49 2.44 -46.28
N TYR A 388 -5.06 3.46 -46.94
CA TYR A 388 -5.23 3.48 -48.40
C TYR A 388 -3.88 3.42 -49.12
N LEU A 389 -2.89 4.20 -48.68
CA LEU A 389 -1.52 4.17 -49.22
C LEU A 389 -0.81 2.83 -48.97
N ALA A 390 -1.06 2.17 -47.85
CA ALA A 390 -0.50 0.85 -47.56
C ALA A 390 -1.13 -0.27 -48.41
N THR A 391 -2.39 -0.12 -48.83
CA THR A 391 -3.08 -1.08 -49.71
C THR A 391 -2.81 -0.87 -51.20
N THR A 392 -2.41 0.33 -51.63
CA THR A 392 -2.11 0.65 -53.04
C THR A 392 -0.64 0.52 -53.41
N SER A 393 0.23 0.25 -52.43
CA SER A 393 1.68 0.08 -52.60
C SER A 393 2.12 -1.39 -52.65
N ASN A 394 1.22 -2.32 -52.99
CA ASN A 394 1.53 -3.75 -53.21
C ASN A 394 1.47 -4.10 -54.68
#